data_AF-A0A832YV04-F1
#
_entry.id   AF-A0A832YV04-F1
#
_cell.length_a   1.000
_cell.length_b   1.000
_cell.length_c   1.000
_cell.angle_alpha   90.00
_cell.angle_beta   90.00
_cell.angle_gamma   90.00
#
_symmetry.space_group_name_H-M   'P 1'
#
loop_
_entity.id
_entity.type
_entity.pdbx_description
1 polymer ?
#
loop_
_entity_poly.entity_id
_entity_poly.type
_entity_poly.pdbx_seq_one_letter_code
_entity_poly.pdbx_strand_id
1 'polypeptide(L)'
;MHPALKYMREDRLPHIFCSGCGNGIIINCFTNAIDKLNIKPEDYIALSGIGCSSRIVGYLYCDSLHTTHGRPIAYATGVKLALPDKKV
;
A
#
# COMPACT_ATOMS: atom_id res chain seq x y z
N MET A 1 12.30 -11.32 13.46
CA MET A 1 11.53 -11.10 12.22
C MET A 1 11.25 -9.60 12.08
N HIS A 2 11.35 -8.99 10.89
CA HIS A 2 11.19 -7.54 10.72
C HIS A 2 9.73 -7.12 10.99
N PRO A 3 9.45 -6.09 11.81
CA PRO A 3 8.08 -5.74 12.25
C PRO A 3 7.09 -5.48 11.11
N ALA A 4 7.56 -4.95 9.98
CA ALA A 4 6.71 -4.65 8.84
C ALA A 4 6.16 -5.91 8.13
N LEU A 5 6.76 -7.10 8.32
CA LEU A 5 6.39 -8.30 7.56
C LEU A 5 4.92 -8.70 7.74
N LYS A 6 4.31 -8.43 8.90
CA LYS A 6 2.87 -8.68 9.15
C LYS A 6 1.92 -7.84 8.26
N TYR A 7 2.43 -6.79 7.63
CA TYR A 7 1.70 -5.94 6.69
C TYR A 7 2.10 -6.17 5.24
N MET A 8 2.90 -7.20 4.96
CA MET A 8 3.47 -7.46 3.64
C MET A 8 2.99 -8.81 3.11
N ARG A 9 2.80 -8.89 1.79
CA ARG A 9 2.53 -10.13 1.07
C ARG A 9 3.84 -10.90 0.90
N GLU A 10 4.05 -11.91 1.73
CA GLU A 10 5.29 -12.70 1.73
C GLU A 10 5.52 -13.42 0.38
N ASP A 11 4.46 -13.84 -0.32
CA ASP A 11 4.52 -14.45 -1.66
C ASP A 11 5.01 -13.49 -2.76
N ARG A 12 5.07 -12.19 -2.46
CA ARG A 12 5.51 -11.13 -3.38
C ARG A 12 6.88 -10.56 -3.02
N LEU A 13 7.54 -11.09 -2.00
CA LEU A 13 8.90 -10.71 -1.64
C LEU A 13 9.92 -11.60 -2.36
N PRO A 14 11.13 -11.09 -2.69
CA PRO A 14 11.61 -9.72 -2.46
C PRO A 14 10.96 -8.69 -3.39
N HIS A 15 10.88 -7.43 -2.94
CA HIS A 15 10.40 -6.35 -3.78
C HIS A 15 11.41 -5.99 -4.90
N ILE A 16 10.92 -5.40 -5.98
CA ILE A 16 11.75 -5.04 -7.16
C ILE A 16 12.63 -3.78 -6.98
N PHE A 17 12.56 -3.09 -5.84
CA PHE A 17 13.29 -1.82 -5.68
C PHE A 17 14.80 -2.02 -5.60
N CYS A 18 15.53 -1.15 -6.30
CA CYS A 18 16.99 -1.13 -6.30
C CYS A 18 17.54 -0.94 -4.87
N SER A 19 18.72 -1.48 -4.60
CA SER A 19 19.46 -1.19 -3.37
C SER A 19 19.68 0.31 -3.22
N GLY A 20 19.32 0.87 -2.05
CA GLY A 20 19.37 2.31 -1.79
C GLY A 20 18.15 3.11 -2.26
N CYS A 21 17.15 2.48 -2.89
CA CYS A 21 15.91 3.16 -3.28
C CYS A 21 15.08 3.57 -2.06
N GLY A 22 14.65 4.83 -2.00
CA GLY A 22 13.84 5.37 -0.90
C GLY A 22 12.44 4.76 -0.75
N ASN A 23 11.93 4.02 -1.75
CA ASN A 23 10.62 3.38 -1.66
C ASN A 23 10.55 2.33 -0.52
N GLY A 24 11.67 1.67 -0.18
CA GLY A 24 11.72 0.78 0.98
C GLY A 24 11.54 1.52 2.30
N ILE A 25 12.12 2.73 2.41
CA ILE A 25 11.92 3.61 3.57
C ILE A 25 10.45 4.05 3.66
N ILE A 26 9.84 4.41 2.53
CA ILE A 26 8.42 4.79 2.48
C ILE A 26 7.52 3.62 2.95
N ILE A 27 7.79 2.38 2.54
CA ILE A 27 7.06 1.20 3.02
C ILE A 27 7.19 1.07 4.55
N ASN A 28 8.40 1.19 5.07
CA ASN A 28 8.64 1.08 6.52
C ASN A 28 7.91 2.19 7.29
N CYS A 29 7.93 3.43 6.81
CA CYS A 29 7.21 4.54 7.44
C CYS A 29 5.69 4.34 7.38
N PHE A 30 5.17 3.90 6.23
CA PHE A 30 3.74 3.65 6.04
C PHE A 30 3.24 2.52 6.96
N THR A 31 3.91 1.37 6.95
CA THR A 31 3.53 0.23 7.81
C THR A 31 3.64 0.56 9.30
N ASN A 32 4.63 1.37 9.70
CA ASN A 32 4.74 1.86 11.08
C ASN A 32 3.55 2.79 11.45
N ALA A 33 3.11 3.65 10.54
CA ALA A 33 1.97 4.53 10.79
C ALA A 33 0.66 3.74 10.92
N ILE A 34 0.43 2.75 10.05
CA ILE A 34 -0.72 1.85 10.12
C ILE A 34 -0.76 1.10 11.46
N ASP A 35 0.39 0.58 11.92
CA ASP A 35 0.52 -0.12 13.21
C ASP A 35 0.18 0.80 14.39
N LYS A 36 0.73 2.02 14.41
CA LYS A 36 0.46 3.00 15.48
C LYS A 36 -1.00 3.46 15.53
N LEU A 37 -1.64 3.55 14.38
CA LEU A 37 -3.06 3.90 14.28
C LEU A 37 -3.99 2.71 14.54
N ASN A 38 -3.42 1.51 14.75
CA ASN A 38 -4.16 0.26 14.93
C ASN A 38 -5.18 0.00 13.79
N ILE A 39 -4.81 0.37 12.57
CA ILE A 39 -5.63 0.13 11.37
C ILE A 39 -5.35 -1.29 10.90
N LYS A 40 -6.41 -2.11 10.80
CA LYS A 40 -6.29 -3.49 10.36
C LYS A 40 -6.24 -3.60 8.83
N PRO A 41 -5.54 -4.60 8.25
CA PRO A 41 -5.53 -4.91 6.82
C PRO A 41 -6.88 -4.81 6.11
N GLU A 42 -7.93 -5.31 6.75
CA GLU A 42 -9.29 -5.33 6.23
C GLU A 42 -9.98 -3.95 6.23
N ASP A 43 -9.48 -2.98 7.00
CA ASP A 43 -10.12 -1.68 7.18
C ASP A 43 -9.58 -0.59 6.23
N TYR A 44 -8.53 -0.88 5.47
CA TYR A 44 -7.97 0.05 4.49
C TYR A 44 -7.79 -0.59 3.12
N ILE A 45 -7.84 0.26 2.09
CA ILE A 45 -7.63 -0.14 0.70
C ILE A 45 -6.51 0.75 0.15
N ALA A 46 -5.42 0.15 -0.31
CA ALA A 46 -4.27 0.90 -0.81
C ALA A 46 -4.35 1.09 -2.33
N LEU A 47 -4.29 2.33 -2.81
CA LEU A 47 -4.32 2.63 -4.24
C LEU A 47 -3.03 3.29 -4.72
N SER A 48 -2.65 2.99 -5.97
CA SER A 48 -1.53 3.66 -6.63
C SER A 48 -1.74 3.80 -8.14
N GLY A 49 -0.93 4.65 -8.76
CA GLY A 49 -0.93 4.92 -10.20
C GLY A 49 0.04 3.99 -10.94
N ILE A 50 0.89 4.54 -11.81
CA ILE A 50 1.97 3.79 -12.47
C ILE A 50 3.31 4.44 -12.16
N GLY A 51 4.31 3.59 -11.86
CA GLY A 51 5.70 3.97 -11.57
C GLY A 51 6.31 3.02 -10.54
N CYS A 52 7.62 3.14 -10.28
CA CYS A 52 8.28 2.33 -9.25
C CYS A 52 7.58 2.48 -7.89
N SER A 53 7.32 3.72 -7.45
CA SER A 53 6.58 4.00 -6.21
C SER A 53 5.20 3.32 -6.18
N SER A 54 4.53 3.22 -7.33
CA SER A 54 3.18 2.65 -7.40
C SER A 54 3.16 1.14 -7.18
N ARG A 55 4.30 0.45 -7.30
CA ARG A 55 4.40 -0.99 -7.01
C ARG A 55 4.25 -1.31 -5.52
N ILE A 56 4.42 -0.32 -4.63
CA ILE A 56 4.30 -0.48 -3.17
C ILE A 56 3.01 -1.21 -2.78
N VAL A 57 1.86 -0.81 -3.33
CA VAL A 57 0.55 -1.37 -2.96
C VAL A 57 0.39 -2.85 -3.34
N GLY A 58 1.19 -3.34 -4.28
CA GLY A 58 1.23 -4.77 -4.65
C GLY A 58 1.94 -5.64 -3.61
N TYR A 59 2.73 -5.05 -2.72
CA TYR A 59 3.43 -5.75 -1.64
C TYR A 59 2.71 -5.64 -0.30
N LEU A 60 1.73 -4.76 -0.14
CA LEU A 60 0.99 -4.59 1.11
C LEU A 60 -0.06 -5.69 1.28
N TYR A 61 -0.15 -6.24 2.49
CA TYR A 61 -1.19 -7.19 2.88
C TYR A 61 -2.47 -6.42 3.25
N CYS A 62 -3.26 -6.12 2.22
CA CYS A 62 -4.59 -5.51 2.25
C CYS A 62 -5.21 -5.61 0.85
N ASP A 63 -6.47 -5.21 0.70
CA ASP A 63 -7.04 -4.96 -0.61
C ASP A 63 -6.31 -3.78 -1.28
N SER A 64 -5.93 -3.95 -2.54
CA SER A 64 -5.14 -2.93 -3.23
C SER A 64 -5.44 -2.82 -4.72
N LEU A 65 -5.30 -1.61 -5.25
CA LEU A 65 -5.55 -1.26 -6.64
C LEU A 65 -4.34 -0.54 -7.24
N HIS A 66 -3.67 -1.22 -8.18
CA HIS A 66 -2.62 -0.62 -9.02
C HIS A 66 -3.27 -0.14 -10.32
N THR A 67 -3.56 1.14 -10.39
CA THR A 67 -4.46 1.75 -11.39
C THR A 67 -3.69 2.36 -12.57
N THR A 68 -4.40 3.03 -13.48
CA THR A 68 -3.79 3.70 -14.64
C THR A 68 -2.97 4.94 -14.24
N HIS A 69 -1.96 5.26 -15.06
CA HIS A 69 -1.05 6.38 -14.79
C HIS A 69 -1.81 7.70 -14.60
N GLY A 70 -1.51 8.42 -13.52
CA GLY A 70 -2.13 9.70 -13.20
C GLY A 70 -3.61 9.65 -12.80
N ARG A 71 -4.17 8.47 -12.53
CA ARG A 71 -5.58 8.29 -12.11
C ARG A 71 -5.85 7.61 -10.76
N PRO A 72 -4.90 7.39 -9.83
CA PRO A 72 -5.24 6.71 -8.57
C PRO A 72 -6.30 7.44 -7.76
N ILE A 73 -6.32 8.77 -7.79
CA ILE A 73 -7.31 9.58 -7.06
C ILE A 73 -8.72 9.35 -7.61
N ALA A 74 -8.90 9.24 -8.94
CA ALA A 74 -10.21 9.00 -9.52
C ALA A 74 -10.80 7.65 -9.05
N TYR A 75 -9.96 6.61 -9.00
CA TYR A 75 -10.34 5.32 -8.43
C TYR A 75 -10.60 5.42 -6.93
N ALA A 76 -9.73 6.11 -6.18
CA ALA A 76 -9.86 6.29 -4.74
C ALA A 76 -11.17 7.00 -4.37
N THR A 77 -11.57 8.02 -5.14
CA THR A 77 -12.87 8.69 -4.98
C THR A 77 -14.01 7.69 -5.15
N GLY A 78 -14.00 6.86 -6.20
CA GLY A 78 -15.02 5.84 -6.41
C GLY A 78 -15.08 4.82 -5.27
N VAL A 79 -13.92 4.31 -4.84
CA VAL A 79 -13.81 3.38 -3.71
C VAL A 79 -14.36 4.01 -2.44
N LYS A 80 -13.99 5.26 -2.15
CA LYS A 80 -14.43 5.93 -0.92
C LYS A 80 -15.93 6.25 -0.92
N LEU A 81 -16.52 6.52 -2.08
CA LEU A 81 -17.97 6.70 -2.21
C LEU A 81 -18.73 5.38 -2.04
N ALA A 82 -18.21 4.28 -2.61
CA ALA A 82 -18.85 2.96 -2.53
C ALA A 82 -18.66 2.28 -1.16
N LEU A 83 -17.51 2.50 -0.52
CA LEU A 83 -17.11 1.90 0.76
C LEU A 83 -16.74 3.01 1.75
N PRO A 84 -17.72 3.79 2.25
CA PRO A 84 -17.47 4.98 3.08
C PRO A 84 -16.77 4.67 4.40
N ASP A 85 -16.87 3.45 4.92
CA ASP A 85 -16.24 3.06 6.18
C ASP A 85 -14.75 2.72 6.03
N LYS A 86 -14.29 2.36 4.82
CA LYS A 86 -12.90 1.99 4.57
C LYS A 86 -11.98 3.21 4.56
N LYS A 87 -10.77 3.05 5.06
CA LYS A 87 -9.70 4.04 4.94
C LYS A 87 -9.09 3.92 3.54
N VAL A 88 -9.01 5.04 2.83
CA VAL A 88 -8.51 5.16 1.47
C VAL A 88 -7.48 6.28 1.45
#